data_AF-A0A564SRJ6-F1
#
_entry.id   AF-A0A564SRJ6-F1
#
_cell.length_a   1.000
_cell.length_b   1.000
_cell.length_c   1.000
_cell.angle_alpha   90.00
_cell.angle_beta   90.00
_cell.angle_gamma   90.00
#
_symmetry.space_group_name_H-M   'P 1'
#
loop_
_entity.id
_entity.type
_entity.pdbx_description
1 polymer ?
#
loop_
_entity_poly.entity_id
_entity_poly.type
_entity_poly.pdbx_seq_one_letter_code
_entity_poly.pdbx_strand_id
1 'polypeptide(L)'
;MIETIMLIVVIFVLSGVFWYSFFYQKEKKLFNRLQRMLDCAIDGELERTEISEEKYSALENSMKQYIDSSFLAGKNQQEQKEVIQKLISDIAHQTLTPISNLKIYGEILSEVSNENQEEISTILEQTEKLDFLIQSLVKLSRMESGIITVHSEDTTIKQMLESIQQQFNVKVREKNITLSLCDTDLHVRCDSKWTVEALGNILDNAIKYTACGGNVQIKVEQYSFFVKIDIIDDGIGIEKEEIPKIFGRFYRSLSVADQPGVGIGLFLAREIIQAQKGYIKVTSKRGKGSTFSVFLPIAKKE
;
A
#
# COMPACT_ATOMS: atom_id res chain seq x y z
N MET A 1 14.53 35.23 74.28
CA MET A 1 13.42 35.68 73.41
C MET A 1 13.79 35.63 71.94
N ILE A 2 14.94 36.18 71.52
CA ILE A 2 15.39 36.12 70.12
C ILE A 2 15.74 34.68 69.69
N GLU A 3 16.47 33.93 70.51
CA GLU A 3 16.84 32.53 70.21
C GLU A 3 15.63 31.60 70.03
N THR A 4 14.61 31.76 70.87
CA THR A 4 13.35 31.00 70.79
C THR A 4 12.56 31.32 69.52
N ILE A 5 12.56 32.58 69.07
CA ILE A 5 11.91 32.99 67.81
C ILE A 5 12.67 32.41 66.61
N MET A 6 14.01 32.46 66.63
CA MET A 6 14.85 31.88 65.58
C MET A 6 14.64 30.36 65.45
N LEU A 7 14.52 29.64 66.57
CA LEU A 7 14.26 28.20 66.57
C LEU A 7 12.91 27.86 65.91
N ILE A 8 11.85 28.64 66.19
CA ILE A 8 10.52 28.44 65.61
C ILE A 8 10.53 28.70 64.10
N VAL A 9 11.23 29.76 63.65
CA VAL A 9 11.37 30.06 62.22
C VAL A 9 12.10 28.94 61.49
N VAL A 10 13.19 28.41 62.08
CA VAL A 10 13.94 27.30 61.49
C VAL A 10 13.07 26.04 61.37
N ILE A 11 12.29 25.70 62.40
CA ILE A 11 11.37 24.54 62.35
C ILE A 11 10.30 24.73 61.26
N PHE A 12 9.77 25.94 61.09
CA PHE A 12 8.76 26.23 60.07
C PHE A 12 9.33 26.16 58.65
N VAL A 13 10.55 26.64 58.44
CA VAL A 13 11.25 26.51 57.15
C VAL A 13 11.55 25.05 56.85
N LEU A 14 12.07 24.29 57.83
CA LEU A 14 12.37 22.86 57.66
C LEU A 14 11.11 22.03 57.38
N SER A 15 9.99 22.33 58.05
CA SER A 15 8.72 21.65 57.78
C SER A 15 8.17 22.01 56.39
N GLY A 16 8.30 23.27 55.96
CA GLY A 16 7.95 23.71 54.61
C GLY A 16 8.77 22.99 53.53
N VAL A 17 10.09 22.88 53.72
CA VAL A 17 10.97 22.14 52.81
C VAL A 17 10.64 20.65 52.79
N PHE A 18 10.33 20.06 53.96
CA PHE A 18 9.92 18.66 54.05
C PHE A 18 8.61 18.41 53.28
N TRP A 19 7.58 19.23 53.51
CA TRP A 19 6.30 19.13 52.80
C TRP A 19 6.45 19.36 51.29
N TYR A 20 7.24 20.36 50.89
CA TYR A 20 7.54 20.62 49.48
C TYR A 20 8.23 19.42 48.83
N SER A 21 9.28 18.88 49.45
CA SER A 21 9.99 17.70 48.96
C SER A 21 9.08 16.48 48.88
N PHE A 22 8.21 16.27 49.88
CA PHE A 22 7.25 15.17 49.91
C PHE A 22 6.23 15.27 48.77
N PHE A 23 5.65 16.46 48.54
CA PHE A 23 4.73 16.68 47.43
C PHE A 23 5.42 16.54 46.07
N TYR A 24 6.62 17.09 45.92
CA TYR A 24 7.41 17.00 44.69
C TYR A 24 7.75 15.54 44.33
N GLN A 25 8.12 14.72 45.31
CA GLN A 25 8.36 13.29 45.10
C GLN A 25 7.10 12.54 44.66
N LYS A 26 5.92 12.91 45.18
CA LYS A 26 4.64 12.31 44.78
C LYS A 26 4.25 12.65 43.34
N GLU A 27 4.34 13.93 42.94
CA GLU A 27 4.06 14.34 41.56
C GLU A 27 5.00 13.66 40.57
N LYS A 28 6.29 13.58 40.89
CA LYS A 28 7.27 12.88 40.06
C LYS A 28 6.94 11.39 39.91
N LYS A 29 6.45 10.75 40.97
CA LYS A 29 6.03 9.34 40.93
C LYS A 29 4.80 9.13 40.04
N LEU A 30 3.81 10.03 40.10
CA LEU A 30 2.64 10.00 39.22
C LEU A 30 3.03 10.20 37.76
N PHE A 31 3.83 11.24 37.47
CA PHE A 31 4.28 11.54 36.11
C PHE A 31 5.04 10.36 35.49
N ASN A 32 5.94 9.74 36.26
CA ASN A 32 6.66 8.55 35.82
C ASN A 32 5.73 7.35 35.56
N ARG A 33 4.65 7.18 36.34
CA ARG A 33 3.65 6.12 36.09
C ARG A 33 2.88 6.38 34.80
N LEU A 34 2.39 7.60 34.59
CA LEU A 34 1.66 7.96 33.37
C LEU A 34 2.55 7.83 32.13
N GLN A 35 3.82 8.21 32.24
CA GLN A 35 4.79 8.06 31.15
C GLN A 35 5.03 6.59 30.81
N ARG A 36 5.18 5.71 31.81
CA ARG A 36 5.27 4.26 31.57
C ARG A 36 4.03 3.68 30.90
N MET A 37 2.83 4.09 31.33
CA MET A 37 1.59 3.65 30.69
C MET A 37 1.53 4.06 29.21
N LEU A 38 2.04 5.25 28.87
CA LEU A 38 2.18 5.69 27.48
C LEU A 38 3.21 4.88 26.72
N ASP A 39 4.39 4.69 27.28
CA ASP A 39 5.48 3.93 26.65
C ASP A 39 5.03 2.50 26.35
N CYS A 40 4.40 1.82 27.32
CA CYS A 40 3.80 0.49 27.11
C CYS A 40 2.70 0.51 26.03
N ALA A 41 1.83 1.52 26.01
CA ALA A 41 0.80 1.65 24.99
C ALA A 41 1.38 1.89 23.58
N ILE A 42 2.48 2.62 23.46
CA ILE A 42 3.22 2.85 22.21
C ILE A 42 3.84 1.53 21.71
N ASP A 43 4.37 0.72 22.62
CA ASP A 43 4.95 -0.59 22.32
C ASP A 43 3.89 -1.69 22.11
N GLY A 44 2.60 -1.37 22.30
CA GLY A 44 1.48 -2.28 22.08
C GLY A 44 1.21 -3.27 23.22
N GLU A 45 1.81 -3.05 24.39
CA GLU A 45 1.60 -3.87 25.59
C GLU A 45 0.61 -3.20 26.56
N LEU A 46 -0.41 -3.95 26.98
CA LEU A 46 -1.32 -3.50 28.04
C LEU A 46 -0.69 -3.80 29.41
N GLU A 47 -0.26 -2.74 30.11
CA GLU A 47 0.26 -2.87 31.47
C GLU A 47 -0.89 -3.30 32.41
N ARG A 48 -0.85 -4.55 32.89
CA ARG A 48 -1.74 -5.03 33.98
C ARG A 48 -1.20 -4.56 35.32
N THR A 49 -1.19 -3.26 35.57
CA THR A 49 -0.86 -2.73 36.90
C THR A 49 -2.07 -2.82 37.84
N GLU A 50 -1.82 -3.35 39.03
CA GLU A 50 -2.78 -3.40 40.14
C GLU A 50 -3.21 -1.98 40.54
N ILE A 51 -4.51 -1.79 40.67
CA ILE A 51 -5.13 -0.50 41.00
C ILE A 51 -4.66 -0.09 42.40
N SER A 52 -3.78 0.92 42.46
CA SER A 52 -3.34 1.50 43.74
C SER A 52 -4.42 2.45 44.26
N GLU A 53 -4.96 2.19 45.45
CA GLU A 53 -6.00 2.99 46.13
C GLU A 53 -5.51 4.37 46.65
N GLU A 54 -4.64 5.07 45.93
CA GLU A 54 -4.19 6.41 46.31
C GLU A 54 -4.85 7.51 45.46
N LYS A 55 -4.97 8.70 46.07
CA LYS A 55 -5.74 9.91 45.69
C LYS A 55 -5.54 10.51 44.28
N TYR A 56 -4.79 9.84 43.40
CA TYR A 56 -4.60 10.19 41.98
C TYR A 56 -5.35 9.24 41.01
N SER A 57 -6.14 8.32 41.59
CA SER A 57 -6.94 7.31 40.90
C SER A 57 -7.80 7.87 39.75
N ALA A 58 -8.37 9.08 39.86
CA ALA A 58 -9.27 9.58 38.82
C ALA A 58 -8.58 9.78 37.45
N LEU A 59 -7.41 10.44 37.43
CA LEU A 59 -6.69 10.71 36.17
C LEU A 59 -6.04 9.42 35.63
N GLU A 60 -5.45 8.63 36.51
CA GLU A 60 -4.86 7.33 36.17
C GLU A 60 -5.92 6.38 35.59
N ASN A 61 -7.11 6.32 36.21
CA ASN A 61 -8.23 5.52 35.70
C ASN A 61 -8.78 6.05 34.37
N SER A 62 -8.93 7.37 34.21
CA SER A 62 -9.36 7.94 32.93
C SER A 62 -8.38 7.62 31.80
N MET A 63 -7.08 7.69 32.07
CA MET A 63 -6.05 7.39 31.09
C MET A 63 -5.98 5.90 30.78
N LYS A 64 -6.08 5.03 31.80
CA LYS A 64 -6.20 3.58 31.61
C LYS A 64 -7.40 3.22 30.76
N GLN A 65 -8.57 3.77 31.09
CA GLN A 65 -9.81 3.55 30.33
C GLN A 65 -9.69 4.04 28.88
N TYR A 66 -9.00 5.16 28.65
CA TYR A 66 -8.72 5.65 27.30
C TYR A 66 -7.80 4.71 26.52
N ILE A 67 -6.69 4.26 27.12
CA ILE A 67 -5.75 3.32 26.49
C ILE A 67 -6.45 1.99 26.19
N ASP A 68 -7.20 1.43 27.14
CA ASP A 68 -7.95 0.19 26.98
C ASP A 68 -8.98 0.31 25.86
N SER A 69 -9.76 1.41 25.84
CA SER A 69 -10.77 1.63 24.80
C SER A 69 -10.14 1.88 23.42
N SER A 70 -9.02 2.60 23.34
CA SER A 70 -8.27 2.81 22.10
C SER A 70 -7.68 1.50 21.57
N PHE A 71 -7.11 0.67 22.44
CA PHE A 71 -6.57 -0.63 22.06
C PHE A 71 -7.67 -1.58 21.59
N LEU A 72 -8.79 -1.65 22.32
CA LEU A 72 -9.97 -2.43 21.91
C LEU A 72 -10.56 -1.91 20.59
N ALA A 73 -10.63 -0.59 20.39
CA ALA A 73 -11.09 0.00 19.14
C ALA A 73 -10.17 -0.36 17.96
N GLY A 74 -8.84 -0.26 18.15
CA GLY A 74 -7.86 -0.67 17.15
C GLY A 74 -7.95 -2.16 16.81
N LYS A 75 -8.08 -3.02 17.81
CA LYS A 75 -8.26 -4.47 17.63
C LYS A 75 -9.56 -4.79 16.89
N ASN A 76 -10.68 -4.20 17.32
CA ASN A 76 -11.97 -4.38 16.65
C ASN A 76 -11.93 -3.90 15.19
N GLN A 77 -11.27 -2.77 14.93
CA GLN A 77 -11.09 -2.27 13.57
C GLN A 77 -10.27 -3.25 12.70
N GLN A 78 -9.24 -3.85 13.27
CA GLN A 78 -8.43 -4.87 12.59
C GLN A 78 -9.26 -6.14 12.32
N GLU A 79 -9.98 -6.66 13.31
CA GLU A 79 -10.87 -7.82 13.14
C GLU A 79 -11.95 -7.56 12.08
N GLN A 80 -12.57 -6.37 12.07
CA GLN A 80 -13.53 -5.97 11.05
C GLN A 80 -12.93 -5.96 9.64
N LYS A 81 -11.70 -5.44 9.50
CA LYS A 81 -10.97 -5.50 8.22
C LYS A 81 -10.77 -6.94 7.78
N GLU A 82 -10.29 -7.82 8.64
CA GLU A 82 -10.07 -9.23 8.33
C GLU A 82 -11.36 -9.95 7.91
N VAL A 83 -12.48 -9.68 8.59
CA VAL A 83 -13.79 -10.23 8.22
C VAL A 83 -14.24 -9.74 6.84
N ILE A 84 -14.19 -8.43 6.57
CA ILE A 84 -14.57 -7.86 5.27
C ILE A 84 -13.74 -8.49 4.14
N GLN A 85 -12.45 -8.72 4.37
CA GLN A 85 -11.59 -9.30 3.36
C GLN A 85 -11.87 -10.77 3.09
N LYS A 86 -12.12 -11.56 4.14
CA LYS A 86 -12.54 -12.96 3.98
C LYS A 86 -13.82 -13.03 3.15
N LEU A 87 -14.79 -12.16 3.45
CA LEU A 87 -16.03 -12.04 2.68
C LEU A 87 -15.76 -11.65 1.23
N ILE A 88 -14.90 -10.67 0.97
CA ILE A 88 -14.53 -10.28 -0.41
C ILE A 88 -13.89 -11.47 -1.15
N SER A 89 -12.98 -12.20 -0.52
CA SER A 89 -12.32 -13.36 -1.13
C SER A 89 -13.33 -14.49 -1.42
N ASP A 90 -14.26 -14.76 -0.50
CA ASP A 90 -15.27 -15.80 -0.65
C ASP A 90 -16.27 -15.44 -1.76
N ILE A 91 -16.79 -14.20 -1.76
CA ILE A 91 -17.67 -13.69 -2.83
C ILE A 91 -16.98 -13.77 -4.18
N ALA A 92 -15.70 -13.39 -4.23
CA ALA A 92 -14.93 -13.44 -5.46
C ALA A 92 -14.84 -14.85 -6.03
N HIS A 93 -14.45 -15.84 -5.22
CA HIS A 93 -14.36 -17.23 -5.66
C HIS A 93 -15.73 -17.77 -6.11
N GLN A 94 -16.79 -17.44 -5.39
CA GLN A 94 -18.16 -17.84 -5.72
C GLN A 94 -18.69 -17.16 -6.99
N THR A 95 -18.16 -16.00 -7.37
CA THR A 95 -18.59 -15.25 -8.56
C THR A 95 -17.71 -15.54 -9.78
N LEU A 96 -16.42 -15.84 -9.59
CA LEU A 96 -15.49 -16.25 -10.66
C LEU A 96 -16.00 -17.50 -11.40
N THR A 97 -16.59 -18.43 -10.66
CA THR A 97 -17.12 -19.70 -11.18
C THR A 97 -18.28 -19.50 -12.17
N PRO A 98 -19.38 -18.80 -11.81
CA PRO A 98 -20.46 -18.53 -12.77
C PRO A 98 -20.02 -17.61 -13.92
N ILE A 99 -19.10 -16.68 -13.71
CA ILE A 99 -18.50 -15.88 -14.79
C ILE A 99 -17.76 -16.78 -15.78
N SER A 100 -16.91 -17.70 -15.30
CA SER A 100 -16.20 -18.65 -16.16
C SER A 100 -17.17 -19.52 -16.96
N ASN A 101 -18.27 -19.95 -16.34
CA ASN A 101 -19.32 -20.70 -17.04
C ASN A 101 -20.03 -19.86 -18.11
N LEU A 102 -20.34 -18.59 -17.83
CA LEU A 102 -20.90 -17.67 -18.83
C LEU A 102 -19.95 -17.47 -20.01
N LYS A 103 -18.63 -17.40 -19.75
CA LYS A 103 -17.61 -17.32 -20.79
C LYS A 103 -17.63 -18.55 -21.68
N ILE A 104 -17.57 -19.75 -21.08
CA ILE A 104 -17.61 -21.02 -21.83
C ILE A 104 -18.89 -21.15 -22.65
N TYR A 105 -20.06 -20.83 -22.07
CA TYR A 105 -21.32 -20.91 -22.80
C TYR A 105 -21.41 -19.88 -23.92
N GLY A 106 -20.88 -18.67 -23.73
CA GLY A 106 -20.78 -17.67 -24.80
C GLY A 106 -19.86 -18.13 -25.93
N GLU A 107 -18.70 -18.71 -25.61
CA GLU A 107 -17.77 -19.27 -26.61
C GLU A 107 -18.45 -20.39 -27.42
N ILE A 108 -19.11 -21.35 -26.75
CA ILE A 108 -19.86 -22.43 -27.41
C ILE A 108 -20.98 -21.87 -28.30
N LEU A 109 -21.74 -20.88 -27.81
CA LEU A 109 -22.82 -20.27 -28.59
C LEU A 109 -22.28 -19.51 -29.81
N SER A 110 -21.10 -18.89 -29.70
CA SER A 110 -20.45 -18.22 -30.82
C SER A 110 -19.96 -19.18 -31.91
N GLU A 111 -19.63 -20.42 -31.54
CA GLU A 111 -19.21 -21.45 -32.52
C GLU A 111 -20.40 -22.15 -33.20
N VAL A 112 -21.54 -22.25 -32.51
CA VAL A 112 -22.71 -23.03 -32.96
C VAL A 112 -23.78 -22.16 -33.63
N SER A 113 -23.85 -20.87 -33.31
CA SER A 113 -24.88 -19.94 -33.80
C SER A 113 -24.27 -18.77 -34.59
N ASN A 114 -24.71 -18.60 -35.85
CA ASN A 114 -24.45 -17.37 -36.62
C ASN A 114 -25.48 -16.26 -36.31
N GLU A 115 -26.59 -16.59 -35.65
CA GLU A 115 -27.55 -15.61 -35.14
C GLU A 115 -27.10 -15.09 -33.77
N ASN A 116 -27.20 -13.78 -33.55
CA ASN A 116 -26.85 -13.08 -32.31
C ASN A 116 -25.36 -13.07 -31.91
N GLN A 117 -24.44 -13.17 -32.88
CA GLN A 117 -22.98 -13.08 -32.66
C GLN A 117 -22.57 -11.78 -31.94
N GLU A 118 -23.26 -10.67 -32.20
CA GLU A 118 -22.96 -9.37 -31.62
C GLU A 118 -23.36 -9.29 -30.13
N GLU A 119 -24.51 -9.87 -29.77
CA GLU A 119 -24.97 -10.01 -28.40
C GLU A 119 -24.10 -10.99 -27.60
N ILE A 120 -23.70 -12.11 -28.21
CA ILE A 120 -22.81 -13.11 -27.60
C ILE A 120 -21.43 -12.50 -27.33
N SER A 121 -20.83 -11.82 -28.30
CA SER A 121 -19.55 -11.12 -28.11
C SER A 121 -19.62 -10.03 -27.04
N THR A 122 -20.74 -9.30 -26.98
CA THR A 122 -20.98 -8.32 -25.91
C THR A 122 -21.04 -9.00 -24.54
N ILE A 123 -21.77 -10.12 -24.39
CA ILE A 123 -21.83 -10.87 -23.12
C ILE A 123 -20.44 -11.35 -22.71
N LEU A 124 -19.67 -11.93 -23.63
CA LEU A 124 -18.30 -12.38 -23.38
C LEU A 124 -17.41 -11.23 -22.89
N GLU A 125 -17.47 -10.07 -23.53
CA GLU A 125 -16.70 -8.89 -23.11
C GLU A 125 -17.09 -8.41 -21.70
N GLN A 126 -18.39 -8.42 -21.35
CA GLN A 126 -18.85 -8.05 -20.01
C GLN A 126 -18.42 -9.08 -18.95
N THR A 127 -18.44 -10.36 -19.30
CA THR A 127 -17.98 -11.46 -18.43
C THR A 127 -16.49 -11.33 -18.15
N GLU A 128 -15.65 -11.04 -19.15
CA GLU A 128 -14.23 -10.77 -18.94
C GLU A 128 -13.96 -9.54 -18.07
N LYS A 129 -14.74 -8.46 -18.26
CA LYS A 129 -14.67 -7.27 -17.39
C LYS A 129 -14.98 -7.63 -15.94
N LEU A 130 -15.99 -8.46 -15.70
CA LEU A 130 -16.36 -8.91 -14.35
C LEU A 130 -15.29 -9.81 -13.72
N ASP A 131 -14.73 -10.77 -14.48
CA ASP A 131 -13.62 -11.61 -14.01
C ASP A 131 -12.45 -10.75 -13.53
N PHE A 132 -12.03 -9.79 -14.36
CA PHE A 132 -10.93 -8.89 -14.04
C PHE A 132 -11.23 -7.99 -12.82
N LEU A 133 -12.46 -7.48 -12.70
CA LEU A 133 -12.90 -6.66 -11.55
C LEU A 133 -12.78 -7.45 -10.24
N ILE A 134 -13.22 -8.70 -10.25
CA ILE A 134 -13.24 -9.56 -9.08
C ILE A 134 -11.83 -9.95 -8.67
N GLN A 135 -10.99 -10.36 -9.62
CA GLN A 135 -9.58 -10.64 -9.33
C GLN A 135 -8.86 -9.41 -8.78
N SER A 136 -9.13 -8.22 -9.34
CA SER A 136 -8.55 -6.97 -8.86
C SER A 136 -9.01 -6.61 -7.45
N LEU A 137 -10.29 -6.83 -7.14
CA LEU A 137 -10.85 -6.61 -5.80
C LEU A 137 -10.21 -7.55 -4.76
N VAL A 138 -10.01 -8.82 -5.10
CA VAL A 138 -9.31 -9.79 -4.23
C VAL A 138 -7.87 -9.37 -4.00
N LYS A 139 -7.15 -8.97 -5.05
CA LYS A 139 -5.75 -8.51 -4.94
C LYS A 139 -5.66 -7.28 -4.03
N LEU A 140 -6.53 -6.29 -4.21
CA LEU A 140 -6.62 -5.11 -3.35
C LEU A 140 -6.91 -5.47 -1.90
N SER A 141 -7.93 -6.32 -1.69
CA SER A 141 -8.36 -6.79 -0.37
C SER A 141 -7.21 -7.47 0.38
N ARG A 142 -6.42 -8.30 -0.30
CA ARG A 142 -5.23 -8.96 0.29
C ARG A 142 -4.09 -7.99 0.59
N MET A 143 -3.96 -6.91 -0.19
CA MET A 143 -2.92 -5.90 0.06
C MET A 143 -3.25 -5.04 1.28
N GLU A 144 -4.49 -4.60 1.43
CA GLU A 144 -4.89 -3.69 2.49
C GLU A 144 -4.84 -4.29 3.92
N SER A 145 -4.82 -5.61 4.07
CA SER A 145 -4.60 -6.25 5.39
C SER A 145 -3.15 -6.35 5.80
N GLY A 146 -2.20 -6.13 4.88
CA GLY A 146 -0.83 -6.53 5.10
C GLY A 146 -0.63 -8.06 5.11
N ILE A 147 -1.63 -8.86 4.68
CA ILE A 147 -1.46 -10.32 4.42
C ILE A 147 -0.43 -10.54 3.32
N ILE A 148 -0.30 -9.57 2.41
CA ILE A 148 0.85 -9.47 1.53
C ILE A 148 2.04 -8.97 2.37
N THR A 149 2.64 -9.90 3.11
CA THR A 149 3.96 -9.72 3.70
C THR A 149 4.95 -9.71 2.57
N VAL A 150 5.37 -8.50 2.19
CA VAL A 150 6.46 -8.31 1.24
C VAL A 150 7.74 -8.86 1.87
N HIS A 151 8.31 -9.90 1.28
CA HIS A 151 9.55 -10.48 1.73
C HIS A 151 10.69 -9.93 0.88
N SER A 152 11.26 -8.80 1.32
CA SER A 152 12.34 -8.17 0.56
C SER A 152 13.64 -8.96 0.66
N GLU A 153 14.07 -9.51 -0.47
CA GLU A 153 15.33 -10.22 -0.67
C GLU A 153 16.22 -9.45 -1.67
N ASP A 154 17.50 -9.78 -1.72
CA ASP A 154 18.39 -9.18 -2.70
C ASP A 154 18.13 -9.86 -4.06
N THR A 155 17.52 -9.12 -4.98
CA THR A 155 17.09 -9.62 -6.29
C THR A 155 17.83 -8.89 -7.41
N THR A 156 18.22 -9.64 -8.45
CA THR A 156 18.79 -9.06 -9.68
C THR A 156 17.68 -8.50 -10.57
N ILE A 157 17.81 -7.24 -11.01
CA ILE A 157 16.81 -6.57 -11.85
C ILE A 157 16.61 -7.30 -13.18
N LYS A 158 17.67 -7.85 -13.76
CA LYS A 158 17.64 -8.64 -15.00
C LYS A 158 16.54 -9.71 -15.01
N GLN A 159 16.49 -10.53 -13.96
CA GLN A 159 15.53 -11.63 -13.85
C GLN A 159 14.08 -11.15 -13.80
N MET A 160 13.83 -10.02 -13.13
CA MET A 160 12.50 -9.40 -13.10
C MET A 160 12.12 -8.87 -14.47
N LEU A 161 13.04 -8.20 -15.17
CA LEU A 161 12.80 -7.66 -16.51
C LEU A 161 12.57 -8.76 -17.56
N GLU A 162 13.32 -9.86 -17.50
CA GLU A 162 13.12 -11.04 -18.35
C GLU A 162 11.74 -11.67 -18.13
N SER A 163 11.32 -11.82 -16.86
CA SER A 163 9.98 -12.35 -16.52
C SER A 163 8.86 -11.49 -17.09
N ILE A 164 8.99 -10.16 -16.97
CA ILE A 164 8.02 -9.21 -17.53
C ILE A 164 8.01 -9.29 -19.06
N GLN A 165 9.18 -9.35 -19.69
CA GLN A 165 9.27 -9.47 -21.15
C GLN A 165 8.54 -10.72 -21.65
N GLN A 166 8.73 -11.87 -21.00
CA GLN A 166 8.03 -13.10 -21.34
C GLN A 166 6.51 -12.96 -21.21
N GLN A 167 6.03 -12.34 -20.13
CA GLN A 167 4.61 -12.13 -19.88
C GLN A 167 3.93 -11.25 -20.95
N PHE A 168 4.62 -10.23 -21.44
CA PHE A 168 4.03 -9.23 -22.35
C PHE A 168 4.38 -9.42 -23.83
N ASN A 169 5.24 -10.39 -24.17
CA ASN A 169 5.69 -10.65 -25.54
C ASN A 169 4.54 -10.83 -26.55
N VAL A 170 3.45 -11.50 -26.16
CA VAL A 170 2.29 -11.71 -27.04
C VAL A 170 1.58 -10.38 -27.31
N LYS A 171 1.20 -9.64 -26.26
CA LYS A 171 0.52 -8.33 -26.37
C LYS A 171 1.32 -7.31 -27.18
N VAL A 172 2.64 -7.27 -26.97
CA VAL A 172 3.55 -6.36 -27.69
C VAL A 172 3.56 -6.68 -29.19
N ARG A 173 3.61 -7.97 -29.54
CA ARG A 173 3.56 -8.43 -30.95
C ARG A 173 2.21 -8.15 -31.60
N GLU A 174 1.11 -8.45 -30.92
CA GLU A 174 -0.24 -8.17 -31.42
C GLU A 174 -0.46 -6.70 -31.77
N LYS A 175 0.18 -5.80 -31.00
CA LYS A 175 0.09 -4.34 -31.21
C LYS A 175 1.28 -3.75 -32.00
N ASN A 176 2.18 -4.59 -32.51
CA ASN A 176 3.41 -4.17 -33.20
C ASN A 176 4.23 -3.12 -32.43
N ILE A 177 4.28 -3.21 -31.11
CA ILE A 177 5.06 -2.28 -30.27
C ILE A 177 6.52 -2.75 -30.24
N THR A 178 7.46 -1.81 -30.31
CA THR A 178 8.87 -2.10 -30.03
C THR A 178 9.09 -2.02 -28.52
N LEU A 179 9.38 -3.14 -27.86
CA LEU A 179 9.76 -3.17 -26.44
C LEU A 179 11.28 -3.30 -26.31
N SER A 180 11.93 -2.30 -25.74
CA SER A 180 13.37 -2.30 -25.50
C SER A 180 13.68 -2.36 -24.00
N LEU A 181 14.50 -3.33 -23.58
CA LEU A 181 14.94 -3.46 -22.19
C LEU A 181 16.43 -3.16 -22.07
N CYS A 182 16.81 -2.40 -21.05
CA CYS A 182 18.20 -2.21 -20.69
C CYS A 182 18.76 -3.49 -20.09
N ASP A 183 19.90 -3.97 -20.61
CA ASP A 183 20.68 -5.02 -19.96
C ASP A 183 21.37 -4.42 -18.73
N THR A 184 21.23 -5.08 -17.58
CA THR A 184 21.74 -4.59 -16.30
C THR A 184 21.86 -5.71 -15.28
N ASP A 185 22.96 -5.76 -14.55
CA ASP A 185 23.19 -6.72 -13.46
C ASP A 185 23.00 -6.08 -12.07
N LEU A 186 22.28 -4.95 -12.02
CA LEU A 186 22.02 -4.23 -10.77
C LEU A 186 21.11 -5.03 -9.83
N HIS A 187 21.34 -4.84 -8.52
CA HIS A 187 20.62 -5.53 -7.46
C HIS A 187 19.81 -4.55 -6.62
N VAL A 188 18.62 -4.97 -6.20
CA VAL A 188 17.71 -4.21 -5.34
C VAL A 188 17.20 -5.10 -4.22
N ARG A 189 16.86 -4.47 -3.09
CA ARG A 189 16.22 -5.17 -1.98
C ARG A 189 14.71 -5.10 -2.14
N CYS A 190 14.11 -6.12 -2.71
CA CYS A 190 12.68 -6.17 -3.00
C CYS A 190 12.15 -7.61 -2.98
N ASP A 191 10.84 -7.75 -2.85
CA ASP A 191 10.12 -8.97 -3.16
C ASP A 191 9.94 -9.05 -4.68
N SER A 192 10.59 -10.06 -5.28
CA SER A 192 10.65 -10.24 -6.73
C SER A 192 9.25 -10.38 -7.36
N LYS A 193 8.37 -11.17 -6.73
CA LYS A 193 7.02 -11.45 -7.22
C LYS A 193 6.16 -10.18 -7.23
N TRP A 194 6.15 -9.44 -6.12
CA TRP A 194 5.37 -8.21 -6.03
C TRP A 194 5.94 -7.10 -6.92
N THR A 195 7.26 -7.00 -7.01
CA THR A 195 7.90 -6.00 -7.87
C THR A 195 7.62 -6.27 -9.35
N VAL A 196 7.63 -7.52 -9.79
CA VAL A 196 7.21 -7.92 -11.14
C VAL A 196 5.75 -7.55 -11.40
N GLU A 197 4.85 -7.79 -10.44
CA GLU A 197 3.44 -7.37 -10.55
C GLU A 197 3.30 -5.84 -10.67
N ALA A 198 4.04 -5.07 -9.87
CA ALA A 198 3.99 -3.61 -9.91
C ALA A 198 4.51 -3.06 -11.24
N LEU A 199 5.66 -3.54 -11.72
CA LEU A 199 6.24 -3.16 -13.00
C LEU A 199 5.35 -3.61 -14.16
N GLY A 200 4.76 -4.81 -14.08
CA GLY A 200 3.81 -5.33 -15.04
C GLY A 200 2.57 -4.46 -15.18
N ASN A 201 2.02 -3.95 -14.07
CA ASN A 201 0.89 -3.01 -14.11
C ASN A 201 1.24 -1.67 -14.80
N ILE A 202 2.46 -1.19 -14.62
CA ILE A 202 2.93 0.03 -15.30
C ILE A 202 3.16 -0.24 -16.79
N LEU A 203 3.80 -1.37 -17.12
CA LEU A 203 4.06 -1.76 -18.50
C LEU A 203 2.78 -2.06 -19.29
N ASP A 204 1.78 -2.70 -18.67
CA ASP A 204 0.49 -2.94 -19.31
C ASP A 204 -0.17 -1.61 -19.72
N ASN A 205 -0.11 -0.59 -18.85
CA ASN A 205 -0.58 0.75 -19.19
C ASN A 205 0.23 1.38 -20.33
N ALA A 206 1.57 1.26 -20.29
CA ALA A 206 2.42 1.76 -21.36
C ALA A 206 2.05 1.14 -22.72
N ILE A 207 1.92 -0.19 -22.79
CA ILE A 207 1.52 -0.92 -24.01
C ILE A 207 0.11 -0.53 -24.44
N LYS A 208 -0.83 -0.47 -23.50
CA LYS A 208 -2.23 -0.18 -23.78
C LYS A 208 -2.46 1.22 -24.33
N TYR A 209 -1.74 2.22 -23.84
CA TYR A 209 -1.91 3.62 -24.24
C TYR A 209 -0.93 4.11 -25.31
N THR A 210 -0.01 3.25 -25.73
CA THR A 210 0.83 3.43 -26.92
C THR A 210 0.06 3.07 -28.19
N ALA A 211 0.28 3.79 -29.29
CA ALA A 211 -0.34 3.47 -30.58
C ALA A 211 0.26 2.18 -31.19
N CYS A 212 -0.44 1.57 -32.15
CA CYS A 212 0.13 0.45 -32.92
C CYS A 212 1.41 0.91 -33.65
N GLY A 213 2.49 0.14 -33.57
CA GLY A 213 3.78 0.54 -34.13
C GLY A 213 4.64 1.46 -33.25
N GLY A 214 4.16 1.83 -32.05
CA GLY A 214 4.89 2.70 -31.12
C GLY A 214 6.04 2.01 -30.38
N ASN A 215 6.62 2.71 -29.42
CA ASN A 215 7.82 2.29 -28.70
C ASN A 215 7.65 2.41 -27.17
N VAL A 216 8.02 1.33 -26.49
CA VAL A 216 8.11 1.29 -25.02
C VAL A 216 9.53 0.88 -24.63
N GLN A 217 10.14 1.64 -23.74
CA GLN A 217 11.52 1.45 -23.30
C GLN A 217 11.61 1.34 -21.78
N ILE A 218 12.34 0.34 -21.30
CA ILE A 218 12.67 0.17 -19.88
C ILE A 218 14.15 0.49 -19.67
N LYS A 219 14.45 1.53 -18.88
CA LYS A 219 15.82 1.90 -18.49
C LYS A 219 16.04 1.69 -17.00
N VAL A 220 17.25 1.35 -16.64
CA VAL A 220 17.64 1.15 -15.24
C VAL A 220 18.89 1.97 -14.94
N GLU A 221 18.85 2.72 -13.85
CA GLU A 221 19.93 3.60 -13.44
C GLU A 221 20.13 3.52 -11.92
N GLN A 222 21.38 3.35 -11.48
CA GLN A 222 21.70 3.32 -10.05
C GLN A 222 22.00 4.74 -9.54
N TYR A 223 21.38 5.11 -8.42
CA TYR A 223 21.72 6.25 -7.59
C TYR A 223 22.33 5.79 -6.25
N SER A 224 22.76 6.74 -5.43
CA SER A 224 23.45 6.47 -4.15
C SER A 224 22.64 5.62 -3.17
N PHE A 225 21.30 5.74 -3.16
CA PHE A 225 20.42 5.03 -2.21
C PHE A 225 19.31 4.22 -2.88
N PHE A 226 19.10 4.43 -4.18
CA PHE A 226 18.00 3.81 -4.92
C PHE A 226 18.47 3.33 -6.29
N VAL A 227 17.84 2.28 -6.80
CA VAL A 227 17.84 2.01 -8.23
C VAL A 227 16.54 2.56 -8.82
N LYS A 228 16.68 3.32 -9.90
CA LYS A 228 15.57 3.88 -10.67
C LYS A 228 15.31 2.98 -11.88
N ILE A 229 14.06 2.57 -12.04
CA ILE A 229 13.56 1.84 -13.21
C ILE A 229 12.56 2.76 -13.92
N ASP A 230 12.95 3.25 -15.10
CA ASP A 230 12.11 4.11 -15.94
C ASP A 230 11.39 3.26 -16.99
N ILE A 231 10.06 3.29 -17.00
CA ILE A 231 9.21 2.75 -18.06
C ILE A 231 8.72 3.95 -18.88
N ILE A 232 9.19 4.05 -20.12
CA ILE A 232 9.01 5.18 -21.03
C ILE A 232 8.14 4.71 -22.20
N ASP A 233 7.03 5.39 -22.45
CA ASP A 233 6.14 5.17 -23.59
C ASP A 233 6.04 6.41 -24.47
N ASP A 234 5.74 6.22 -25.75
CA ASP A 234 5.41 7.28 -26.71
C ASP A 234 3.89 7.40 -26.96
N GLY A 235 3.09 7.03 -25.96
CA GLY A 235 1.64 7.02 -26.05
C GLY A 235 0.97 8.39 -25.98
N ILE A 236 -0.33 8.37 -25.69
CA ILE A 236 -1.18 9.57 -25.66
C ILE A 236 -0.77 10.62 -24.61
N GLY A 237 0.04 10.24 -23.61
CA GLY A 237 0.42 11.07 -22.49
C GLY A 237 -0.74 11.39 -21.53
N ILE A 238 -0.42 12.08 -20.43
CA ILE A 238 -1.34 12.38 -19.32
C ILE A 238 -1.37 13.90 -19.13
N GLU A 239 -2.55 14.45 -18.88
CA GLU A 239 -2.70 15.86 -18.51
C GLU A 239 -2.12 16.15 -17.13
N LYS A 240 -1.54 17.34 -16.93
CA LYS A 240 -0.83 17.69 -15.71
C LYS A 240 -1.73 17.64 -14.48
N GLU A 241 -2.99 18.00 -14.66
CA GLU A 241 -4.05 18.03 -13.66
C GLU A 241 -4.51 16.61 -13.24
N GLU A 242 -4.25 15.61 -14.09
CA GLU A 242 -4.61 14.21 -13.85
C GLU A 242 -3.48 13.43 -13.17
N ILE A 243 -2.22 13.85 -13.31
CA ILE A 243 -1.05 13.19 -12.68
C ILE A 243 -1.25 12.86 -11.19
N PRO A 244 -1.77 13.75 -10.31
CA PRO A 244 -1.98 13.38 -8.91
C PRO A 244 -3.12 12.37 -8.71
N LYS A 245 -4.04 12.25 -9.68
CA LYS A 245 -5.26 11.43 -9.60
C LYS A 245 -5.08 10.02 -10.17
N ILE A 246 -4.15 9.80 -11.10
CA ILE A 246 -3.96 8.49 -11.77
C ILE A 246 -3.61 7.33 -10.81
N PHE A 247 -3.10 7.65 -9.62
CA PHE A 247 -2.84 6.68 -8.56
C PHE A 247 -4.04 6.53 -7.60
N GLY A 248 -5.17 7.15 -7.89
CA GLY A 248 -6.41 6.98 -7.15
C GLY A 248 -7.08 5.65 -7.47
N ARG A 249 -7.79 5.09 -6.49
CA ARG A 249 -8.56 3.85 -6.67
C ARG A 249 -9.69 4.09 -7.67
N PHE A 250 -9.85 3.17 -8.60
CA PHE A 250 -10.87 3.23 -9.66
C PHE A 250 -10.81 4.48 -10.54
N TYR A 251 -9.70 5.24 -10.47
CA TYR A 251 -9.55 6.43 -11.26
C TYR A 251 -9.28 6.06 -12.72
N ARG A 252 -10.04 6.67 -13.63
CA ARG A 252 -9.83 6.58 -15.06
C ARG A 252 -10.01 7.95 -15.68
N SER A 253 -9.06 8.36 -16.53
CA SER A 253 -9.21 9.59 -17.30
C SER A 253 -10.36 9.44 -18.29
N LEU A 254 -11.15 10.51 -18.45
CA LEU A 254 -12.21 10.58 -19.47
C LEU A 254 -11.64 10.38 -20.88
N SER A 255 -10.38 10.77 -21.11
CA SER A 255 -9.69 10.62 -22.39
C SER A 255 -9.45 9.17 -22.84
N VAL A 256 -9.60 8.21 -21.92
CA VAL A 256 -9.42 6.77 -22.17
C VAL A 256 -10.61 5.96 -21.69
N ALA A 257 -11.79 6.56 -21.57
CA ALA A 257 -13.01 5.90 -21.08
C ALA A 257 -13.35 4.64 -21.92
N ASP A 258 -13.18 4.75 -23.24
CA ASP A 258 -13.53 3.70 -24.21
C ASP A 258 -12.55 2.50 -24.22
N GLN A 259 -11.41 2.61 -23.54
CA GLN A 259 -10.43 1.52 -23.44
C GLN A 259 -10.78 0.57 -22.28
N PRO A 260 -10.56 -0.75 -22.37
CA PRO A 260 -10.93 -1.68 -21.29
C PRO A 260 -10.02 -1.51 -20.05
N GLY A 261 -10.56 -1.27 -18.85
CA GLY A 261 -9.76 -1.19 -17.62
C GLY A 261 -10.53 -0.74 -16.38
N VAL A 262 -9.98 -0.95 -15.18
CA VAL A 262 -10.71 -0.67 -13.92
C VAL A 262 -10.13 0.53 -13.15
N GLY A 263 -8.88 0.92 -13.42
CA GLY A 263 -8.23 2.00 -12.68
C GLY A 263 -7.65 1.56 -11.33
N ILE A 264 -7.27 0.29 -11.21
CA ILE A 264 -6.63 -0.27 -10.00
C ILE A 264 -5.12 -0.45 -10.17
N GLY A 265 -4.64 -0.76 -11.38
CA GLY A 265 -3.25 -1.20 -11.61
C GLY A 265 -2.19 -0.20 -11.10
N LEU A 266 -2.34 1.11 -11.37
CA LEU A 266 -1.38 2.11 -10.89
C LEU A 266 -1.44 2.31 -9.38
N PHE A 267 -2.63 2.28 -8.79
CA PHE A 267 -2.78 2.30 -7.33
C PHE A 267 -2.05 1.11 -6.72
N LEU A 268 -2.30 -0.09 -7.23
CA LEU A 268 -1.68 -1.34 -6.79
C LEU A 268 -0.15 -1.26 -6.88
N ALA A 269 0.38 -0.82 -8.03
CA ALA A 269 1.80 -0.63 -8.21
C ALA A 269 2.40 0.34 -7.17
N ARG A 270 1.72 1.46 -6.87
CA ARG A 270 2.18 2.41 -5.86
C ARG A 270 2.21 1.80 -4.47
N GLU A 271 1.15 1.10 -4.06
CA GLU A 271 1.09 0.47 -2.74
C GLU A 271 2.18 -0.61 -2.59
N ILE A 272 2.42 -1.43 -3.62
CA ILE A 272 3.48 -2.45 -3.62
C ILE A 272 4.86 -1.81 -3.43
N ILE A 273 5.15 -0.77 -4.22
CA ILE A 273 6.45 -0.10 -4.18
C ILE A 273 6.64 0.64 -2.85
N GLN A 274 5.59 1.24 -2.29
CA GLN A 274 5.63 1.89 -0.98
C GLN A 274 5.84 0.89 0.16
N ALA A 275 5.20 -0.28 0.12
CA ALA A 275 5.42 -1.35 1.09
C ALA A 275 6.90 -1.81 1.12
N GLN A 276 7.61 -1.64 0.00
CA GLN A 276 9.04 -1.90 -0.16
C GLN A 276 9.95 -0.71 0.15
N LYS A 277 9.42 0.35 0.78
CA LYS A 277 10.14 1.61 1.08
C LYS A 277 10.64 2.33 -0.18
N GLY A 278 10.05 2.03 -1.33
CA GLY A 278 10.27 2.71 -2.59
C GLY A 278 9.22 3.79 -2.86
N TYR A 279 9.30 4.42 -4.02
CA TYR A 279 8.27 5.35 -4.50
C TYR A 279 8.21 5.40 -6.03
N ILE A 280 7.12 5.94 -6.57
CA ILE A 280 6.91 6.11 -8.02
C ILE A 280 6.77 7.60 -8.34
N LYS A 281 7.43 8.06 -9.41
CA LYS A 281 7.23 9.39 -10.01
C LYS A 281 6.74 9.24 -11.44
N VAL A 282 5.99 10.24 -11.90
CA VAL A 282 5.48 10.28 -13.27
C VAL A 282 5.81 11.62 -13.88
N THR A 283 6.41 11.58 -15.06
CA THR A 283 6.59 12.74 -15.93
C THR A 283 5.86 12.44 -17.23
N SER A 284 4.88 13.26 -17.59
CA SER A 284 4.09 13.04 -18.79
C SER A 284 3.65 14.36 -19.39
N LYS A 285 3.45 14.36 -20.71
CA LYS A 285 2.85 15.46 -21.44
C LYS A 285 1.92 14.90 -22.50
N ARG A 286 0.67 15.39 -22.53
CA ARG A 286 -0.32 15.02 -23.54
C ARG A 286 0.26 15.11 -24.96
N GLY A 287 0.12 14.03 -25.71
CA GLY A 287 0.63 13.84 -27.08
C GLY A 287 2.13 13.56 -27.20
N LYS A 288 2.86 13.37 -26.10
CA LYS A 288 4.31 13.09 -26.10
C LYS A 288 4.70 11.83 -25.32
N GLY A 289 3.73 11.02 -24.90
CA GLY A 289 3.97 9.86 -24.06
C GLY A 289 4.19 10.18 -22.57
N SER A 290 4.59 9.15 -21.83
CA SER A 290 4.80 9.22 -20.38
C SER A 290 6.08 8.50 -19.96
N THR A 291 6.58 8.87 -18.78
CA THR A 291 7.68 8.19 -18.11
C THR A 291 7.29 7.93 -16.67
N PHE A 292 7.17 6.66 -16.33
CA PHE A 292 6.96 6.19 -14.97
C PHE A 292 8.30 5.74 -14.40
N SER A 293 8.77 6.44 -13.37
CA SER A 293 10.03 6.19 -12.69
C SER A 293 9.78 5.52 -11.35
N VAL A 294 10.15 4.25 -11.23
CA VAL A 294 10.07 3.46 -9.99
C VAL A 294 11.41 3.50 -9.27
N PHE A 295 11.41 3.87 -7.99
CA PHE A 295 12.61 3.93 -7.15
C PHE A 295 12.55 2.87 -6.07
N LEU A 296 13.51 1.96 -6.06
CA LEU A 296 13.65 0.89 -5.06
C LEU A 296 14.97 1.03 -4.30
N PRO A 297 15.01 0.74 -2.98
CA PRO A 297 16.26 0.79 -2.22
C PRO A 297 17.32 -0.14 -2.80
N ILE A 298 18.57 0.33 -2.85
CA ILE A 298 19.70 -0.53 -3.22
C ILE A 298 19.85 -1.67 -2.20
N ALA A 299 20.24 -2.85 -2.68
CA ALA A 299 20.75 -3.90 -1.79
C ALA A 299 22.01 -3.36 -1.07
N LYS A 300 22.07 -3.46 0.25
CA LYS A 300 23.31 -3.13 0.97
C LYS A 300 24.35 -4.18 0.56
N LYS A 301 25.50 -3.74 0.05
CA LYS A 301 26.70 -4.59 0.07
C LYS A 301 27.02 -4.84 1.54
N GLU A 302 26.93 -6.09 1.99
CA GLU A 302 27.66 -6.54 3.18
C GLU A 302 29.17 -6.41 2.97
#